data_AF-A0A1G7YKE5-F1
#
_entry.id   AF-A0A1G7YKE5-F1
#
_cell.length_a   1.000
_cell.length_b   1.000
_cell.length_c   1.000
_cell.angle_alpha   90.00
_cell.angle_beta   90.00
_cell.angle_gamma   90.00
#
_symmetry.space_group_name_H-M   'P 1'
#
loop_
_entity.id
_entity.type
_entity.pdbx_description
1 polymer ?
#
loop_
_entity_poly.entity_id
_entity_poly.type
_entity_poly.pdbx_seq_one_letter_code
_entity_poly.pdbx_strand_id
1 'polypeptide(L)'
;MKSKPNPFKILLLALVPIVSLVAFTTLEKIEKVLSGINTGNMDTSVQPGDNFNAYVNGNWMKNTKIPDDKASYGAGYMVYEKSQEDVKAIIEASSKGVFRAGSDEQKIGDFYEAYMDTKMRDQKGIAPLLPEYKKIDAITNYTDLAAYFGYANTSGSNIPFSVSVMEDLKDPTQYMLIS
;
A
#
# COMPACT_ATOMS: atom_id res chain seq x y z
N MET A 1 -55.28 -51.94 15.18
CA MET A 1 -54.81 -51.57 16.53
C MET A 1 -53.98 -52.71 17.11
N LYS A 2 -52.71 -52.43 17.44
CA LYS A 2 -51.73 -53.25 18.20
C LYS A 2 -51.15 -54.51 17.52
N SER A 3 -50.03 -54.30 16.81
CA SER A 3 -49.05 -55.34 16.44
C SER A 3 -48.03 -55.55 17.58
N LYS A 4 -47.81 -56.82 17.93
CA LYS A 4 -46.80 -57.40 18.84
C LYS A 4 -45.83 -58.24 17.96
N PRO A 5 -44.81 -58.93 18.51
CA PRO A 5 -43.73 -58.57 19.44
C PRO A 5 -42.35 -59.03 18.85
N ASN A 6 -41.19 -58.45 19.16
CA ASN A 6 -40.25 -58.66 20.27
C ASN A 6 -38.86 -59.03 19.73
N PRO A 7 -37.78 -58.61 20.40
CA PRO A 7 -36.42 -58.68 19.90
C PRO A 7 -35.61 -59.81 20.56
N PHE A 8 -34.44 -60.09 19.99
CA PHE A 8 -33.37 -60.97 20.49
C PHE A 8 -33.55 -62.48 20.29
N LYS A 9 -32.83 -63.06 19.30
CA LYS A 9 -31.60 -63.84 19.53
C LYS A 9 -31.08 -64.60 18.29
N ILE A 10 -29.77 -64.44 18.05
CA ILE A 10 -28.79 -65.45 17.57
C ILE A 10 -28.82 -65.74 16.05
N LEU A 11 -27.88 -65.25 15.22
CA LEU A 11 -26.43 -65.52 15.03
C LEU A 11 -26.12 -66.79 14.22
N LEU A 12 -25.12 -66.67 13.32
CA LEU A 12 -24.51 -67.59 12.33
C LEU A 12 -25.14 -67.48 10.92
N LEU A 13 -24.43 -67.31 9.79
CA LEU A 13 -23.05 -67.66 9.40
C LEU A 13 -22.62 -66.86 8.14
N ALA A 14 -21.37 -66.41 8.12
CA ALA A 14 -20.43 -66.22 7.00
C ALA A 14 -20.90 -65.80 5.58
N LEU A 15 -20.39 -64.67 5.06
CA LEU A 15 -19.45 -64.64 3.92
C LEU A 15 -18.93 -63.20 3.67
N VAL A 16 -17.62 -63.06 3.54
CA VAL A 16 -16.91 -61.86 3.06
C VAL A 16 -16.74 -61.98 1.54
N PRO A 17 -16.87 -60.87 0.79
CA PRO A 17 -15.73 -60.35 0.01
C PRO A 17 -15.61 -58.82 0.25
N ILE A 18 -14.50 -58.27 0.74
CA ILE A 18 -13.32 -57.78 -0.02
C ILE A 18 -13.72 -57.18 -1.39
N VAL A 19 -13.18 -55.98 -1.71
CA VAL A 19 -13.43 -55.12 -2.90
C VAL A 19 -14.48 -54.03 -2.59
N SER A 20 -14.22 -52.74 -2.48
CA SER A 20 -13.09 -51.90 -2.85
C SER A 20 -13.01 -50.70 -1.90
N LEU A 21 -11.92 -50.63 -1.14
CA LEU A 21 -11.42 -49.37 -0.61
C LEU A 21 -10.86 -48.60 -1.82
N VAL A 22 -11.72 -47.83 -2.50
CA VAL A 22 -11.26 -46.85 -3.48
C VAL A 22 -10.55 -45.78 -2.67
N ALA A 23 -9.24 -45.96 -2.56
CA ALA A 23 -8.32 -44.94 -2.14
C ALA A 23 -8.59 -43.70 -2.99
N PHE A 24 -9.18 -42.68 -2.38
CA PHE A 24 -9.04 -41.31 -2.83
C PHE A 24 -7.56 -40.95 -2.65
N THR A 25 -6.70 -41.46 -3.51
CA THR A 25 -5.42 -40.80 -3.78
C THR A 25 -5.76 -39.68 -4.75
N THR A 26 -6.27 -38.58 -4.22
CA THR A 26 -5.94 -37.29 -4.81
C THR A 26 -4.42 -37.26 -4.83
N LEU A 27 -3.83 -37.38 -6.02
CA LEU A 27 -2.45 -36.95 -6.22
C LEU A 27 -2.46 -35.47 -5.83
N GLU A 28 -2.06 -35.17 -4.59
CA GLU A 28 -1.62 -33.83 -4.25
C GLU A 28 -0.54 -33.51 -5.27
N LYS A 29 -0.85 -32.56 -6.15
CA LYS A 29 0.17 -31.91 -6.95
C LYS A 29 1.13 -31.34 -5.91
N ILE A 30 2.27 -31.99 -5.74
CA ILE A 30 3.36 -31.45 -4.92
C ILE A 30 3.77 -30.18 -5.64
N GLU A 31 3.17 -29.05 -5.25
CA GLU A 31 3.70 -27.75 -5.61
C GLU A 31 5.12 -27.75 -5.08
N LYS A 32 6.08 -27.69 -6.01
CA LYS A 32 7.48 -27.57 -5.67
C LYS A 32 7.58 -26.34 -4.78
N VAL A 33 7.83 -26.55 -3.48
CA VAL A 33 8.09 -25.47 -2.53
C VAL A 33 9.30 -24.73 -3.07
N LEU A 34 9.05 -23.55 -3.63
CA LEU A 34 10.10 -22.66 -4.09
C LEU A 34 10.75 -22.08 -2.84
N SER A 35 12.08 -22.00 -2.83
CA SER A 35 12.83 -21.44 -1.70
C SER A 35 12.59 -19.94 -1.50
N GLY A 36 11.89 -19.27 -2.43
CA GLY A 36 11.77 -17.81 -2.48
C GLY A 36 13.04 -17.10 -2.95
N ILE A 37 14.13 -17.84 -3.23
CA ILE A 37 15.40 -17.28 -3.67
C ILE A 37 15.43 -17.24 -5.20
N ASN A 38 15.61 -16.04 -5.75
CA ASN A 38 15.83 -15.87 -7.18
C ASN A 38 17.30 -16.14 -7.53
N THR A 39 17.60 -17.40 -7.85
CA THR A 39 18.96 -17.83 -8.22
C THR A 39 19.45 -17.25 -9.54
N GLY A 40 18.57 -16.71 -10.40
CA GLY A 40 18.95 -16.08 -11.66
C GLY A 40 19.71 -14.75 -11.48
N ASN A 41 19.55 -14.11 -10.33
CA ASN A 41 20.25 -12.86 -10.00
C ASN A 41 21.68 -13.08 -9.48
N MET A 42 22.03 -14.32 -9.12
CA MET A 42 23.29 -14.67 -8.47
C MET A 42 24.43 -14.72 -9.48
N ASP A 43 25.61 -14.22 -9.09
CA ASP A 43 26.87 -14.41 -9.80
C ASP A 43 27.74 -15.43 -9.04
N THR A 44 27.64 -16.69 -9.47
CA THR A 44 28.36 -17.82 -8.83
C THR A 44 29.85 -17.86 -9.13
N SER A 45 30.39 -16.92 -9.93
CA SER A 45 31.83 -16.76 -10.12
C SER A 45 32.51 -16.09 -8.92
N VAL A 46 31.75 -15.37 -8.09
CA VAL A 46 32.22 -14.74 -6.85
C VAL A 46 32.03 -15.72 -5.69
N GLN A 47 33.04 -15.92 -4.86
CA GLN A 47 32.85 -16.74 -3.66
C GLN A 47 31.97 -15.97 -2.65
N PRO A 48 30.96 -16.62 -2.02
CA PRO A 48 30.05 -15.95 -1.09
C PRO A 48 30.75 -15.37 0.15
N GLY A 49 31.89 -15.94 0.56
CA GLY A 49 32.69 -15.44 1.68
C GLY A 49 33.48 -14.17 1.38
N ASP A 50 33.77 -13.90 0.11
CA ASP A 50 34.56 -12.72 -0.30
C ASP A 50 33.65 -11.50 -0.47
N ASN A 51 32.52 -11.67 -1.14
CA ASN A 51 31.51 -10.62 -1.31
C ASN A 51 30.13 -11.22 -1.53
N PHE A 52 29.39 -11.36 -0.42
CA PHE A 52 28.06 -11.97 -0.45
C PHE A 52 27.06 -11.19 -1.32
N ASN A 53 27.14 -9.86 -1.35
CA ASN A 53 26.24 -9.05 -2.19
C ASN A 53 26.50 -9.28 -3.67
N ALA A 54 27.76 -9.32 -4.10
CA ALA A 54 28.11 -9.63 -5.48
C ALA A 54 27.73 -11.08 -5.84
N TYR A 55 27.89 -12.04 -4.93
CA TYR A 55 27.44 -13.41 -5.14
C TYR A 55 25.92 -13.51 -5.33
N VAL A 56 25.12 -12.86 -4.48
CA VAL A 56 23.64 -12.98 -4.53
C VAL A 56 23.00 -12.11 -5.61
N ASN A 57 23.53 -10.90 -5.84
CA ASN A 57 22.91 -9.88 -6.69
C ASN A 57 23.74 -9.52 -7.93
N GLY A 58 24.89 -10.15 -8.16
CA GLY A 58 25.86 -9.73 -9.17
C GLY A 58 25.31 -9.67 -10.59
N ASN A 59 24.55 -10.67 -11.01
CA ASN A 59 23.92 -10.65 -12.34
C ASN A 59 22.79 -9.63 -12.44
N TRP A 60 22.04 -9.41 -11.35
CA TRP A 60 21.02 -8.36 -11.32
C TRP A 60 21.65 -6.97 -11.46
N MET A 61 22.73 -6.69 -10.73
CA MET A 61 23.45 -5.41 -10.81
C MET A 61 24.06 -5.14 -12.19
N LYS A 62 24.57 -6.18 -12.87
CA LYS A 62 25.13 -6.05 -14.23
C LYS A 62 24.08 -5.72 -15.28
N ASN A 63 22.88 -6.28 -15.13
CA ASN A 63 21.85 -6.24 -16.17
C ASN A 63 20.76 -5.20 -15.92
N THR A 64 20.61 -4.74 -14.67
CA THR A 64 19.57 -3.78 -14.31
C THR A 64 20.11 -2.36 -14.41
N LYS A 65 19.53 -1.58 -15.31
CA LYS A 65 19.77 -0.15 -15.39
C LYS A 65 18.86 0.58 -14.41
N ILE A 66 19.37 1.65 -13.81
CA ILE A 66 18.53 2.61 -13.08
C ILE A 66 17.73 3.38 -14.13
N PRO A 67 16.39 3.42 -14.05
CA PRO A 67 15.58 4.22 -14.96
C PRO A 67 15.94 5.72 -14.91
N ASP A 68 15.82 6.42 -16.03
CA ASP A 68 16.27 7.82 -16.17
C ASP A 68 15.50 8.81 -15.27
N ASP A 69 14.30 8.42 -14.81
CA ASP A 69 13.46 9.17 -13.89
C ASP A 69 13.80 8.91 -12.42
N LYS A 70 14.82 8.10 -12.12
CA LYS A 70 15.11 7.62 -10.76
C LYS A 70 16.56 7.83 -10.35
N ALA A 71 16.75 8.20 -9.09
CA ALA A 71 18.08 8.33 -8.48
C ALA A 71 18.67 6.98 -8.06
N SER A 72 17.83 5.98 -7.80
CA SER A 72 18.25 4.62 -7.43
C SER A 72 17.17 3.59 -7.80
N TYR A 73 17.56 2.32 -7.89
CA TYR A 73 16.64 1.24 -8.23
C TYR A 73 17.03 -0.04 -7.50
N GLY A 74 16.03 -0.82 -7.10
CA GLY A 74 16.22 -2.02 -6.27
C GLY A 74 14.90 -2.64 -5.84
N ALA A 75 14.97 -3.72 -5.06
CA ALA A 75 13.78 -4.47 -4.64
C ALA A 75 12.71 -3.61 -3.96
N GLY A 76 13.12 -2.69 -3.07
CA GLY A 76 12.18 -1.76 -2.42
C GLY A 76 11.47 -0.85 -3.42
N TYR A 77 12.18 -0.34 -4.43
CA TYR A 77 11.57 0.47 -5.50
C TYR A 77 10.62 -0.34 -6.37
N MET A 78 10.97 -1.58 -6.73
CA MET A 78 10.08 -2.45 -7.51
C MET A 78 8.76 -2.72 -6.79
N VAL A 79 8.80 -2.96 -5.47
CA VAL A 79 7.59 -3.13 -4.66
C VAL A 79 6.81 -1.83 -4.51
N TYR A 80 7.51 -0.71 -4.34
CA TYR A 80 6.89 0.62 -4.31
C TYR A 80 6.15 0.93 -5.62
N GLU A 81 6.78 0.72 -6.78
CA GLU A 81 6.15 0.95 -8.09
C GLU A 81 4.90 0.09 -8.27
N LYS A 82 4.99 -1.21 -7.96
CA LYS A 82 3.82 -2.10 -8.01
C LYS A 82 2.68 -1.59 -7.12
N SER A 83 3.01 -1.09 -5.93
CA SER A 83 2.04 -0.52 -5.00
C SER A 83 1.43 0.78 -5.54
N GLN A 84 2.22 1.64 -6.17
CA GLN A 84 1.72 2.85 -6.84
C GLN A 84 0.76 2.51 -7.99
N GLU A 85 1.08 1.50 -8.79
CA GLU A 85 0.20 1.02 -9.86
C GLU A 85 -1.14 0.50 -9.31
N ASP A 86 -1.11 -0.29 -8.24
CA ASP A 86 -2.33 -0.83 -7.62
C ASP A 86 -3.19 0.27 -7.00
N VAL A 87 -2.57 1.22 -6.29
CA VAL A 87 -3.27 2.39 -5.74
C VAL A 87 -3.87 3.24 -6.86
N LYS A 88 -3.13 3.49 -7.94
CA LYS A 88 -3.61 4.21 -9.12
C LYS A 88 -4.81 3.51 -9.75
N ALA A 89 -4.80 2.18 -9.86
CA ALA A 89 -5.93 1.43 -10.38
C ALA A 89 -7.19 1.61 -9.52
N ILE A 90 -7.05 1.63 -8.18
CA ILE A 90 -8.15 1.88 -7.25
C ILE A 90 -8.68 3.31 -7.43
N ILE A 91 -7.80 4.31 -7.47
CA ILE A 91 -8.18 5.72 -7.65
C ILE A 91 -8.92 5.91 -8.99
N GLU A 92 -8.42 5.32 -10.07
CA GLU A 92 -9.08 5.38 -11.37
C GLU A 92 -10.45 4.71 -11.37
N ALA A 93 -10.60 3.58 -10.69
CA ALA A 93 -11.90 2.94 -10.52
C ALA A 93 -12.87 3.84 -9.75
N SER A 94 -12.40 4.52 -8.70
CA SER A 94 -13.17 5.52 -7.94
C SER A 94 -13.55 6.74 -8.79
N SER A 95 -12.71 7.19 -9.72
CA SER A 95 -13.05 8.30 -10.63
C SER A 95 -14.12 7.94 -11.66
N LYS A 96 -14.17 6.69 -12.10
CA LYS A 96 -15.09 6.25 -13.18
C LYS A 96 -16.45 5.75 -12.65
N GLY A 97 -16.56 5.49 -11.37
CA GLY A 97 -17.77 4.94 -10.75
C GLY A 97 -18.78 6.01 -10.35
N VAL A 98 -20.02 5.57 -10.09
CA VAL A 98 -21.06 6.42 -9.50
C VAL A 98 -21.18 6.08 -8.03
N PHE A 99 -20.76 7.00 -7.19
CA PHE A 99 -20.74 6.83 -5.73
C PHE A 99 -21.69 7.82 -5.05
N ARG A 100 -22.05 7.51 -3.80
CA ARG A 100 -22.87 8.41 -2.99
C ARG A 100 -22.12 9.72 -2.78
N ALA A 101 -22.79 10.85 -2.99
CA ALA A 101 -22.22 12.17 -2.73
C ALA A 101 -21.62 12.26 -1.31
N GLY A 102 -20.37 12.73 -1.22
CA GLY A 102 -19.62 12.86 0.02
C GLY A 102 -19.03 11.55 0.57
N SER A 103 -19.14 10.42 -0.14
CA SER A 103 -18.37 9.22 0.19
C SER A 103 -16.89 9.40 -0.12
N ASP A 104 -16.05 8.52 0.42
CA ASP A 104 -14.60 8.63 0.22
C ASP A 104 -14.21 8.30 -1.23
N GLU A 105 -14.90 7.34 -1.86
CA GLU A 105 -14.71 7.03 -3.28
C GLU A 105 -15.02 8.24 -4.16
N GLN A 106 -16.11 8.96 -3.88
CA GLN A 106 -16.48 10.15 -4.61
C GLN A 106 -15.43 11.27 -4.44
N LYS A 107 -14.96 11.52 -3.22
CA LYS A 107 -13.90 12.52 -2.97
C LYS A 107 -12.59 12.17 -3.64
N ILE A 108 -12.19 10.89 -3.59
CA ILE A 108 -10.97 10.40 -4.23
C ILE A 108 -11.07 10.57 -5.75
N GLY A 109 -12.19 10.19 -6.35
CA GLY A 109 -12.47 10.36 -7.77
C GLY A 109 -12.40 11.81 -8.22
N ASP A 110 -13.16 12.69 -7.56
CA ASP A 110 -13.18 14.13 -7.84
C ASP A 110 -11.78 14.75 -7.71
N PHE A 111 -11.04 14.40 -6.64
CA PHE A 111 -9.70 14.93 -6.41
C PHE A 111 -8.73 14.49 -7.52
N TYR A 112 -8.81 13.23 -7.95
CA TYR A 112 -8.01 12.72 -9.05
C TYR A 112 -8.33 13.42 -10.37
N GLU A 113 -9.61 13.59 -10.70
CA GLU A 113 -10.02 14.30 -11.91
C GLU A 113 -9.57 15.76 -11.90
N ALA A 114 -9.73 16.46 -10.78
CA ALA A 114 -9.28 17.83 -10.61
C ALA A 114 -7.75 17.96 -10.76
N TYR A 115 -6.99 16.98 -10.28
CA TYR A 115 -5.53 16.95 -10.43
C TYR A 115 -5.10 16.68 -11.89
N MET A 116 -5.81 15.78 -12.58
CA MET A 116 -5.48 15.37 -13.95
C MET A 116 -5.92 16.39 -15.02
N ASP A 117 -6.85 17.30 -14.71
CA ASP A 117 -7.31 18.36 -15.62
C ASP A 117 -6.29 19.50 -15.76
N THR A 118 -5.22 19.19 -16.50
CA THR A 118 -4.16 20.15 -16.85
C THR A 118 -4.68 21.33 -17.66
N LYS A 119 -5.72 21.15 -18.49
CA LYS A 119 -6.31 22.23 -19.29
C LYS A 119 -6.97 23.28 -18.39
N MET A 120 -7.79 22.85 -17.43
CA MET A 120 -8.42 23.78 -16.49
C MET A 120 -7.38 24.45 -15.59
N ARG A 121 -6.37 23.70 -15.12
CA ARG A 121 -5.26 24.26 -14.34
C ARG A 121 -4.56 25.38 -15.11
N ASP A 122 -4.19 25.13 -16.37
CA ASP A 122 -3.46 26.09 -17.19
C ASP A 122 -4.34 27.30 -17.54
N GLN A 123 -5.65 27.11 -17.77
CA GLN A 123 -6.61 28.19 -17.97
C GLN A 123 -6.77 29.10 -16.74
N LYS A 124 -6.77 28.53 -15.53
CA LYS A 124 -6.88 29.30 -14.28
C LYS A 124 -5.60 30.08 -13.96
N GLY A 125 -4.45 29.60 -14.43
CA GLY A 125 -3.15 30.22 -14.18
C GLY A 125 -2.94 30.50 -12.69
N ILE A 126 -2.50 31.71 -12.36
CA ILE A 126 -2.24 32.12 -10.96
C ILE A 126 -3.49 32.65 -10.22
N ALA A 127 -4.65 32.72 -10.87
CA ALA A 127 -5.84 33.32 -10.27
C ALA A 127 -6.20 32.75 -8.89
N PRO A 128 -6.10 31.41 -8.65
CA PRO A 128 -6.35 30.83 -7.33
C PRO A 128 -5.37 31.28 -6.23
N LEU A 129 -4.17 31.76 -6.59
CA LEU A 129 -3.14 32.21 -5.65
C LEU A 129 -3.28 33.69 -5.25
N LEU A 130 -4.01 34.50 -6.04
CA LEU A 130 -4.14 35.94 -5.80
C LEU A 130 -4.70 36.30 -4.40
N PRO A 131 -5.69 35.58 -3.83
CA PRO A 131 -6.14 35.86 -2.47
C PRO A 131 -5.05 35.67 -1.42
N GLU A 132 -4.12 34.74 -1.64
CA GLU A 132 -3.00 34.49 -0.73
C GLU A 132 -1.95 35.60 -0.83
N TYR A 133 -1.58 36.00 -2.04
CA TYR A 133 -0.69 37.14 -2.25
C TYR A 133 -1.22 38.43 -1.64
N LYS A 134 -2.53 38.68 -1.72
CA LYS A 134 -3.16 39.83 -1.05
C LYS A 134 -2.99 39.82 0.48
N LYS A 135 -2.96 38.65 1.13
CA LYS A 135 -2.72 38.56 2.58
C LYS A 135 -1.28 38.93 2.91
N ILE A 136 -0.34 38.50 2.07
CA ILE A 136 1.08 38.83 2.20
C ILE A 136 1.31 40.32 1.96
N ASP A 137 0.73 40.89 0.90
CA ASP A 137 0.85 42.31 0.56
C ASP A 137 0.25 43.24 1.65
N ALA A 138 -0.69 42.74 2.44
CA ALA A 138 -1.30 43.48 3.55
C ALA A 138 -0.43 43.52 4.81
N ILE A 139 0.70 42.81 4.86
CA ILE A 139 1.61 42.79 6.01
C ILE A 139 2.43 44.09 6.01
N THR A 140 2.17 44.96 6.97
CA THR A 140 2.85 46.26 7.08
C THR A 140 3.78 46.37 8.28
N ASN A 141 3.64 45.47 9.25
CA ASN A 141 4.37 45.50 10.50
C ASN A 141 4.55 44.10 11.11
N TYR A 142 5.31 44.01 12.20
CA TYR A 142 5.60 42.73 12.86
C TYR A 142 4.39 42.05 13.49
N THR A 143 3.35 42.81 13.89
CA THR A 143 2.10 42.23 14.41
C THR A 143 1.32 41.56 13.28
N ASP A 144 1.21 42.20 12.12
CA ASP A 144 0.60 41.60 10.92
C ASP A 144 1.37 40.34 10.49
N LEU A 145 2.70 40.39 10.54
CA LEU A 145 3.56 39.27 10.19
C LEU A 145 3.35 38.08 11.15
N ALA A 146 3.28 38.33 12.45
CA ALA A 146 3.01 37.30 13.45
C ALA A 146 1.62 36.67 13.26
N ALA A 147 0.60 37.49 12.96
CA ALA A 147 -0.74 37.00 12.64
C ALA A 147 -0.76 36.14 11.37
N TYR A 148 -0.03 36.57 10.33
CA TYR A 148 0.13 35.79 9.10
C TYR A 148 0.82 34.45 9.36
N PHE A 149 1.85 34.38 10.20
CA PHE A 149 2.47 33.10 10.56
C PHE A 149 1.49 32.17 11.27
N GLY A 150 0.65 32.69 12.16
CA GLY A 150 -0.43 31.91 12.78
C GLY A 150 -1.39 31.30 11.75
N TYR A 151 -1.83 32.10 10.78
CA TYR A 151 -2.65 31.62 9.66
C TYR A 151 -1.90 30.59 8.79
N ALA A 152 -0.67 30.90 8.39
CA ALA A 152 0.15 30.06 7.52
C ALA A 152 0.38 28.67 8.11
N ASN A 153 0.61 28.57 9.43
CA ASN A 153 0.73 27.30 10.16
C ASN A 153 -0.52 26.42 10.01
N THR A 154 -1.73 27.01 9.99
CA THR A 154 -2.99 26.24 9.80
C THR A 154 -3.17 25.72 8.37
N SER A 155 -2.56 26.39 7.40
CA SER A 155 -2.63 26.02 5.98
C SER A 155 -1.52 25.07 5.54
N GLY A 156 -0.58 24.73 6.43
CA GLY A 156 0.62 23.93 6.10
C GLY A 156 1.67 24.70 5.28
N SER A 157 1.58 26.03 5.25
CA SER A 157 2.58 26.88 4.59
C SER A 157 3.82 27.00 5.46
N ASN A 158 5.01 26.97 4.83
CA ASN A 158 6.28 27.09 5.54
C ASN A 158 6.40 28.45 6.24
N ILE A 159 6.78 28.40 7.51
CA ILE A 159 7.08 29.56 8.36
C ILE A 159 8.39 29.32 9.11
N PRO A 160 9.06 30.36 9.66
CA PRO A 160 10.38 30.22 10.29
C PRO A 160 10.44 29.25 11.48
N PHE A 161 9.28 28.91 12.06
CA PHE A 161 9.12 27.90 13.10
C PHE A 161 7.76 27.21 12.87
N SER A 162 7.70 25.89 12.82
CA SER A 162 6.42 25.17 12.69
C SER A 162 5.83 24.98 14.08
N VAL A 163 4.50 24.90 14.22
CA VAL A 163 3.90 24.43 15.47
C VAL A 163 3.05 23.21 15.18
N SER A 164 3.41 22.08 15.79
CA SER A 164 2.74 20.80 15.62
C SER A 164 2.34 20.20 16.97
N VAL A 165 1.46 19.20 16.94
CA VAL A 165 1.03 18.46 18.14
C VAL A 165 1.65 17.08 18.08
N MET A 166 2.24 16.65 19.19
CA MET A 166 2.70 15.26 19.38
C MET A 166 2.39 14.78 20.80
N GLU A 167 2.58 13.50 21.07
CA GLU A 167 2.50 12.94 22.41
C GLU A 167 3.57 13.54 23.32
N ASP A 168 3.23 13.83 24.57
CA ASP A 168 4.21 14.33 25.54
C ASP A 168 5.24 13.22 25.86
N LEU A 169 6.53 13.55 25.65
CA LEU A 169 7.65 12.62 25.85
C LEU A 169 7.81 12.16 27.31
N LYS A 170 7.22 12.87 28.27
CA LYS A 170 7.22 12.53 29.70
C LYS A 170 5.91 11.88 30.14
N ASP A 171 4.80 12.14 29.46
CA ASP A 171 3.49 11.53 29.71
C ASP A 171 2.76 11.22 28.39
N PRO A 172 2.85 9.99 27.85
CA PRO A 172 2.29 9.65 26.55
C PRO A 172 0.74 9.65 26.53
N THR A 173 0.07 9.94 27.66
CA THR A 173 -1.38 10.13 27.71
C THR A 173 -1.82 11.58 27.44
N GLN A 174 -0.86 12.50 27.37
CA GLN A 174 -1.07 13.91 27.08
C GLN A 174 -0.47 14.30 25.74
N TYR A 175 -0.98 15.39 25.17
CA TYR A 175 -0.41 16.02 24.00
C TYR A 175 0.40 17.25 24.40
N MET A 176 1.49 17.50 23.69
CA MET A 176 2.30 18.70 23.81
C MET A 176 2.45 19.40 22.47
N LEU A 177 2.74 20.70 22.52
CA LEU A 177 3.17 21.45 21.34
C LEU A 177 4.67 21.24 21.11
N ILE A 178 5.03 21.04 19.85
CA ILE A 178 6.41 21.01 19.39
C ILE A 178 6.60 22.08 18.30
N SER A 179 7.78 22.70 18.30
CA SER A 179 8.23 23.64 17.29
C SER A 179 9.65 23.35 16.84
#